data_AF-A0A9D1VIE1-F1
#
_entry.id   AF-A0A9D1VIE1-F1
#
_cell.length_a   1.000
_cell.length_b   1.000
_cell.length_c   1.000
_cell.angle_alpha   90.00
_cell.angle_beta   90.00
_cell.angle_gamma   90.00
#
_symmetry.space_group_name_H-M   'P 1'
#
loop_
_entity.id
_entity.type
_entity.pdbx_description
1 polymer ?
#
loop_
_entity_poly.entity_id
_entity_poly.type
_entity_poly.pdbx_seq_one_letter_code
_entity_poly.pdbx_strand_id
1 'polypeptide(L)'
;MEHDLYYGLKRRPFLLIEQNPTQQDWNKMLKAPGQMRMLGYQAMAHGAQSMQFFQMKQSYSGIEKFHGAIIAHSGREDTRAFKEITAMGDELQRLSKSGILQSDKVPSKVAMIFDWNNYWANGELNASSRNYIDKLLAYYKVIAR
;
A
#
# COMPACT_ATOMS: atom_id res chain seq x y z
N MET A 1 7.04 -6.21 -2.99
CA MET A 1 7.32 -6.25 -4.45
C MET A 1 6.77 -5.02 -5.14
N GLU A 2 5.46 -4.75 -5.08
CA GLU A 2 4.84 -3.61 -5.79
C GLU A 2 5.45 -2.24 -5.45
N HIS A 3 5.67 -1.93 -4.17
CA HIS A 3 6.31 -0.68 -3.78
C HIS A 3 7.72 -0.51 -4.38
N ASP A 4 8.50 -1.59 -4.49
CA ASP A 4 9.81 -1.55 -5.13
C ASP A 4 9.73 -1.35 -6.64
N LEU A 5 8.70 -1.94 -7.28
CA LEU A 5 8.42 -1.71 -8.70
C LEU A 5 8.14 -0.22 -8.94
N TYR A 6 7.29 0.41 -8.13
CA TYR A 6 6.96 1.83 -8.26
C TYR A 6 8.15 2.76 -7.97
N TYR A 7 8.91 2.49 -6.91
CA TYR A 7 10.14 3.24 -6.63
C TYR A 7 11.13 3.13 -7.80
N GLY A 8 11.26 1.93 -8.38
CA GLY A 8 12.17 1.63 -9.49
C GLY A 8 11.90 2.43 -10.77
N LEU A 9 10.65 2.84 -11.03
CA LEU A 9 10.27 3.57 -12.25
C LEU A 9 11.04 4.89 -12.43
N LYS A 10 11.24 5.63 -11.34
CA LYS A 10 11.96 6.91 -11.35
C LYS A 10 13.19 6.93 -10.45
N ARG A 11 13.43 5.85 -9.70
CA ARG A 11 14.47 5.76 -8.65
C ARG A 11 14.39 6.92 -7.65
N ARG A 12 13.17 7.31 -7.31
CA ARG A 12 12.86 8.42 -6.42
C ARG A 12 11.68 8.01 -5.53
N PRO A 13 11.54 8.63 -4.35
CA PRO A 13 10.38 8.42 -3.51
C PRO A 13 9.06 8.70 -4.26
N PHE A 14 7.99 8.01 -3.86
CA PHE A 14 6.68 8.08 -4.49
C PHE A 14 5.59 8.43 -3.47
N LEU A 15 4.39 8.74 -3.95
CA LEU A 15 3.23 8.98 -3.10
C LEU A 15 2.33 7.74 -3.10
N LEU A 16 2.06 7.18 -1.91
CA LEU A 16 0.95 6.24 -1.76
C LEU A 16 -0.35 7.06 -1.71
N ILE A 17 -1.11 7.00 -2.79
CA ILE A 17 -2.35 7.79 -2.98
C ILE A 17 -3.57 7.09 -2.41
N GLU A 18 -3.64 5.76 -2.51
CA GLU A 18 -4.82 5.01 -2.07
C GLU A 18 -4.44 3.76 -1.27
N GLN A 19 -5.00 3.67 -0.08
CA GLN A 19 -5.23 2.44 0.65
C GLN A 19 -6.57 2.56 1.38
N ASN A 20 -7.22 1.43 1.65
CA ASN A 20 -8.41 1.42 2.51
C ASN A 20 -7.98 1.39 3.99
N PRO A 21 -8.71 2.04 4.91
CA PRO A 21 -8.41 1.95 6.33
C PRO A 21 -8.94 0.66 6.98
N THR A 22 -9.90 -0.01 6.34
CA THR A 22 -10.56 -1.19 6.90
C THR A 22 -10.79 -2.29 5.87
N GLN A 23 -11.71 -2.11 4.91
CA GLN A 23 -12.04 -3.07 3.87
C GLN A 23 -12.38 -2.38 2.55
N GLN A 24 -12.46 -3.16 1.47
CA GLN A 24 -12.96 -2.73 0.16
C GLN A 24 -14.38 -3.25 -0.05
N ASP A 25 -15.16 -2.65 -0.95
CA ASP A 25 -16.50 -3.15 -1.30
C ASP A 25 -16.45 -4.53 -1.97
N TRP A 26 -15.54 -4.68 -2.93
CA TRP A 26 -15.37 -5.86 -3.76
C TRP A 26 -14.57 -6.97 -3.07
N ASN A 27 -13.91 -6.67 -1.97
CA ASN A 27 -13.23 -7.62 -1.10
C ASN A 27 -13.46 -7.25 0.38
N LYS A 28 -14.44 -7.92 0.98
CA LYS A 28 -14.96 -7.61 2.32
C LYS A 28 -14.07 -8.10 3.47
N MET A 29 -12.83 -8.50 3.20
CA MET A 29 -11.88 -8.86 4.25
C MET A 29 -11.50 -7.62 5.06
N LEU A 30 -11.85 -7.64 6.35
CA LEU A 30 -11.47 -6.59 7.29
C LEU A 30 -9.98 -6.69 7.62
N LYS A 31 -9.27 -5.56 7.56
CA LYS A 31 -7.94 -5.44 8.17
C LYS A 31 -8.00 -5.81 9.66
N ALA A 32 -7.04 -6.61 10.12
CA ALA A 32 -6.85 -6.89 11.54
C ALA A 32 -6.43 -5.61 12.30
N PRO A 33 -6.66 -5.52 13.62
CA PRO A 33 -6.18 -4.39 14.41
C PRO A 33 -4.67 -4.14 14.20
N GLY A 34 -4.29 -2.88 13.94
CA GLY A 34 -2.90 -2.49 13.67
C GLY A 34 -2.36 -2.87 12.28
N GLN A 35 -3.09 -3.63 11.48
CA GLN A 35 -2.65 -4.00 10.12
C GLN A 35 -2.61 -2.78 9.19
N MET A 36 -3.52 -1.82 9.36
CA MET A 36 -3.51 -0.55 8.62
C MET A 36 -2.19 0.19 8.84
N ARG A 37 -1.81 0.36 10.11
CA ARG A 37 -0.55 0.98 10.52
C ARG A 37 0.65 0.24 9.93
N MET A 38 0.69 -1.09 10.06
CA MET A 38 1.77 -1.94 9.53
C MET A 38 1.98 -1.75 8.02
N LEU A 39 0.90 -1.81 7.23
CA LEU A 39 0.95 -1.65 5.78
C LEU A 39 1.43 -0.24 5.38
N GLY A 40 0.99 0.79 6.10
CA GLY A 40 1.47 2.15 5.88
C GLY A 40 2.98 2.27 6.08
N TYR A 41 3.51 1.78 7.21
CA TYR A 41 4.95 1.81 7.47
C TYR A 41 5.74 0.94 6.49
N GLN A 42 5.17 -0.18 6.03
CA GLN A 42 5.77 -0.98 4.97
C GLN A 42 5.93 -0.15 3.69
N ALA A 43 4.91 0.58 3.26
CA ALA A 43 5.00 1.46 2.09
C ALA A 43 6.12 2.51 2.25
N MET A 44 6.21 3.15 3.43
CA MET A 44 7.28 4.12 3.72
C MET A 44 8.67 3.51 3.71
N ALA A 45 8.85 2.32 4.29
CA ALA A 45 10.12 1.60 4.25
C ALA A 45 10.59 1.30 2.82
N HIS A 46 9.65 1.18 1.88
CA HIS A 46 9.94 1.00 0.45
C HIS A 46 10.00 2.32 -0.35
N GLY A 47 9.92 3.48 0.30
CA GLY A 47 10.13 4.80 -0.31
C GLY A 47 8.86 5.61 -0.56
N ALA A 48 7.72 5.26 0.03
CA ALA A 48 6.55 6.13 0.03
C ALA A 48 6.76 7.36 0.94
N GLN A 49 6.39 8.55 0.48
CA GLN A 49 6.42 9.81 1.24
C GLN A 49 5.03 10.32 1.63
N SER A 50 3.98 9.56 1.33
CA SER A 50 2.63 9.83 1.82
C SER A 50 1.96 8.55 2.30
N MET A 51 0.93 8.72 3.12
CA MET A 51 -0.05 7.68 3.43
C MET A 51 -1.43 8.28 3.27
N GLN A 52 -2.01 8.11 2.08
CA GLN A 52 -3.32 8.64 1.76
C GLN A 52 -4.35 7.52 1.71
N PHE A 53 -5.59 7.88 2.01
CA PHE A 53 -6.69 6.92 2.07
C PHE A 53 -7.75 7.28 1.06
N PHE A 54 -8.14 6.29 0.24
CA PHE A 54 -9.46 6.32 -0.36
C PHE A 54 -10.42 5.66 0.64
N GLN A 55 -11.35 6.38 1.25
CA GLN A 55 -11.64 7.81 1.15
C GLN A 55 -11.73 8.45 2.54
N MET A 56 -11.91 9.77 2.61
CA MET A 56 -12.04 10.48 3.88
C MET A 56 -13.32 10.08 4.63
N LYS A 57 -14.48 10.04 3.95
CA LYS A 57 -15.77 9.71 4.56
C LYS A 57 -16.52 8.73 3.68
N GLN A 58 -17.14 7.70 4.27
CA GLN A 58 -17.91 6.74 3.49
C GLN A 58 -19.03 7.45 2.72
N SER A 59 -19.16 7.13 1.43
CA SER A 59 -20.18 7.70 0.56
C SER A 59 -21.56 7.20 0.99
N TYR A 60 -22.56 8.08 1.07
CA TYR A 60 -23.92 7.69 1.47
C TYR A 60 -24.60 6.76 0.46
N SER A 61 -24.30 6.92 -0.82
CA SER A 61 -24.85 6.12 -1.93
C SER A 61 -23.77 5.81 -2.96
N GLY A 62 -24.12 4.99 -3.95
CA GLY A 62 -23.21 4.57 -5.03
C GLY A 62 -22.63 3.17 -4.83
N ILE A 63 -21.69 2.83 -5.73
CA ILE A 63 -21.09 1.50 -5.80
C ILE A 63 -20.06 1.25 -4.69
N GLU A 64 -19.48 2.31 -4.11
CA GLU A 64 -18.42 2.24 -3.08
C GLU A 64 -18.89 2.68 -1.68
N LYS A 65 -20.21 2.70 -1.44
CA LYS A 65 -20.77 3.12 -0.16
C LYS A 65 -20.35 2.25 1.02
N PHE A 66 -19.85 1.03 0.81
CA PHE A 66 -19.34 0.15 1.87
C PHE A 66 -17.80 0.08 1.89
N HIS A 67 -17.11 0.84 1.04
CA HIS A 67 -15.66 1.02 1.09
C HIS A 67 -15.28 1.58 2.45
N GLY A 68 -14.22 1.06 3.05
CA GLY A 68 -13.65 1.63 4.26
C GLY A 68 -13.27 3.09 4.06
N ALA A 69 -13.52 3.93 5.06
CA ALA A 69 -13.10 5.32 5.07
C ALA A 69 -12.63 5.73 6.47
N ILE A 70 -11.96 6.87 6.58
CA ILE A 70 -11.51 7.43 7.86
C ILE A 70 -12.73 7.69 8.76
N ILE A 71 -13.76 8.34 8.19
CA ILE A 71 -15.04 8.64 8.81
C ILE A 71 -16.06 7.61 8.32
N ALA A 72 -16.46 6.71 9.21
CA ALA A 72 -17.51 5.74 8.94
C ALA A 72 -18.89 6.40 8.78
N HIS A 73 -19.87 5.66 8.28
CA HIS A 73 -21.29 6.10 8.19
C HIS A 73 -21.85 6.64 9.51
N SER A 74 -21.42 6.07 10.63
CA SER A 74 -21.84 6.51 11.97
C SER A 74 -21.38 7.94 12.31
N GLY A 75 -20.38 8.48 11.61
CA GLY A 75 -19.78 9.78 11.91
C GLY A 75 -19.02 9.84 13.24
N ARG A 76 -18.88 8.70 13.95
CA ARG A 76 -18.26 8.65 15.27
C ARG A 76 -16.73 8.65 15.19
N GLU A 77 -16.11 9.34 16.13
CA GLU A 77 -14.65 9.41 16.29
C GLU A 77 -14.08 8.24 17.10
N ASP A 78 -14.94 7.43 17.74
CA ASP A 78 -14.50 6.30 18.56
C ASP A 78 -14.40 4.96 17.80
N THR A 79 -14.60 4.99 16.47
CA THR A 79 -14.39 3.83 15.61
C THR A 79 -12.92 3.42 15.58
N ARG A 80 -12.64 2.12 15.39
CA ARG A 80 -11.26 1.61 15.30
C ARG A 80 -10.46 2.33 14.22
N ALA A 81 -11.04 2.50 13.03
CA ALA A 81 -10.38 3.15 11.90
C ALA A 81 -9.95 4.57 12.25
N PHE A 82 -10.87 5.37 12.81
CA PHE A 82 -10.57 6.74 13.21
C PHE A 82 -9.45 6.78 14.26
N LYS A 83 -9.56 5.95 15.32
CA LYS A 83 -8.54 5.88 16.38
C LYS A 83 -7.16 5.49 15.86
N GLU A 84 -7.07 4.44 15.02
CA GLU A 84 -5.78 3.98 14.47
C GLU A 84 -5.15 5.03 13.55
N ILE A 85 -5.94 5.72 12.73
CA ILE A 85 -5.45 6.76 11.81
C ILE A 85 -5.02 8.00 12.56
N THR A 86 -5.77 8.44 13.56
CA THR A 86 -5.38 9.57 14.43
C THR A 86 -4.07 9.27 15.15
N ALA A 87 -3.95 8.09 15.78
CA ALA A 87 -2.72 7.68 16.43
C ALA A 87 -1.54 7.62 15.45
N MET A 88 -1.76 7.12 14.23
CA MET A 88 -0.75 7.11 13.19
C MET A 88 -0.35 8.52 12.74
N GLY A 89 -1.30 9.46 12.65
CA GLY A 89 -1.02 10.87 12.38
C GLY A 89 -0.08 11.49 13.41
N ASP A 90 -0.32 11.22 14.70
CA ASP A 90 0.53 11.69 15.80
C ASP A 90 1.93 11.05 15.77
N GLU A 91 2.04 9.78 15.40
CA GLU A 91 3.33 9.12 15.17
C GLU A 91 4.10 9.76 14.01
N LEU A 92 3.45 9.99 12.87
CA LEU A 92 4.09 10.59 11.69
C LEU A 92 4.55 12.02 11.97
N GLN A 93 3.81 12.80 12.76
CA GLN A 93 4.27 14.12 13.20
C GLN A 93 5.55 14.02 14.05
N ARG A 94 5.62 13.06 14.98
CA ARG A 94 6.82 12.84 15.81
C ARG A 94 8.02 12.39 14.98
N LEU A 95 7.81 11.47 14.03
CA LEU A 95 8.86 10.98 13.12
C LEU A 95 9.32 12.08 12.15
N SER A 96 8.41 12.92 11.68
CA SER A 96 8.76 14.09 10.87
C SER A 96 9.68 15.03 11.64
N LYS A 97 9.35 15.32 12.91
CA LYS A 97 10.18 16.15 13.80
C LYS A 97 11.56 15.55 14.11
N SER A 98 11.69 14.22 14.15
CA SER A 98 12.99 13.57 14.35
C SER A 98 13.88 13.57 13.09
N GLY A 99 13.34 13.97 11.93
CA GLY A 99 14.06 13.99 10.65
C GLY A 99 14.20 12.64 9.97
N ILE A 100 13.77 11.54 10.61
CA ILE A 100 13.92 10.18 10.05
C ILE A 100 13.11 9.98 8.75
N LEU A 101 12.09 10.79 8.52
CA LEU A 101 11.26 10.73 7.31
C LEU A 101 11.88 11.48 6.11
N GLN A 102 13.01 12.16 6.29
CA GLN A 102 13.70 12.92 5.25
C GLN A 102 14.78 12.10 4.52
N SER A 103 15.07 10.89 5.00
CA SER A 103 16.07 10.03 4.36
C SER A 103 15.52 9.33 3.13
N ASP A 104 16.35 9.22 2.09
CA ASP A 104 16.07 8.35 0.95
C ASP A 104 16.07 6.87 1.35
N LYS A 105 15.44 6.06 0.53
CA LYS A 105 15.45 4.60 0.69
C LYS A 105 16.89 4.08 0.64
N VAL A 106 17.22 3.13 1.52
CA VAL A 106 18.50 2.42 1.49
C VAL A 106 18.73 1.77 0.12
N PRO A 107 19.89 2.00 -0.53
CA PRO A 107 20.21 1.38 -1.81
C PRO A 107 20.18 -0.16 -1.75
N SER A 108 19.54 -0.79 -2.73
CA SER A 108 19.55 -2.25 -2.87
C SER A 108 20.82 -2.72 -3.60
N LYS A 109 21.37 -3.87 -3.17
CA LYS A 109 22.45 -4.58 -3.86
C LYS A 109 21.97 -5.46 -5.02
N VAL A 110 20.66 -5.74 -5.06
CA VAL A 110 20.03 -6.64 -6.04
C VAL A 110 18.96 -5.88 -6.81
N ALA A 111 18.89 -6.13 -8.11
CA ALA A 111 17.82 -5.64 -8.98
C ALA A 111 17.04 -6.83 -9.56
N MET A 112 15.72 -6.69 -9.62
CA MET A 112 14.84 -7.61 -10.34
C MET A 112 14.22 -6.87 -11.52
N ILE A 113 14.21 -7.49 -12.69
CA ILE A 113 13.72 -6.86 -13.91
C ILE A 113 12.24 -7.23 -14.09
N PHE A 114 11.40 -6.20 -14.17
CA PHE A 114 10.01 -6.31 -14.59
C PHE A 114 9.86 -5.71 -16.00
N ASP A 115 9.22 -6.44 -16.90
CA ASP A 115 8.98 -6.00 -18.28
C ASP A 115 7.48 -6.08 -18.61
N TRP A 116 6.89 -4.93 -18.95
CA TRP A 116 5.46 -4.82 -19.28
C TRP A 116 5.09 -5.53 -20.59
N ASN A 117 5.96 -5.49 -21.59
CA ASN A 117 5.72 -6.17 -22.86
C ASN A 117 5.71 -7.69 -22.66
N ASN A 118 6.64 -8.20 -21.84
CA ASN A 118 6.69 -9.61 -21.46
C ASN A 118 5.47 -10.00 -20.62
N TYR A 119 5.03 -9.15 -19.69
CA TYR A 119 3.80 -9.38 -18.93
C TYR A 119 2.59 -9.55 -19.86
N TRP A 120 2.38 -8.63 -20.81
CA TRP A 120 1.28 -8.72 -21.78
C TRP A 120 1.39 -9.95 -22.69
N ALA A 121 2.58 -10.23 -23.22
CA ALA A 121 2.80 -11.40 -24.06
C ALA A 121 2.48 -12.72 -23.34
N ASN A 122 2.75 -12.83 -22.03
CA ASN A 122 2.38 -14.02 -21.26
C ASN A 122 0.86 -14.12 -21.02
N GLY A 123 0.16 -13.00 -20.93
CA GLY A 123 -1.31 -12.97 -20.80
C GLY A 123 -2.02 -13.51 -22.04
N GLU A 124 -1.56 -13.13 -23.23
CA GLU A 124 -2.15 -13.56 -24.52
C GLU A 124 -1.96 -15.05 -24.82
N LEU A 125 -0.88 -15.66 -24.32
CA LEU A 125 -0.50 -17.02 -24.68
C LEU A 125 -1.29 -18.11 -23.94
N ASN A 126 -2.20 -17.77 -23.01
CA ASN A 126 -3.06 -18.69 -22.24
C ASN A 126 -2.36 -19.95 -21.67
N ALA A 127 -1.04 -19.89 -21.48
CA ALA A 127 -0.25 -21.01 -20.99
C ALA A 127 -0.26 -21.00 -19.45
N SER A 128 -1.10 -21.84 -18.84
CA SER A 128 -1.27 -21.98 -17.38
C SER A 128 0.02 -22.25 -16.60
N SER A 129 1.10 -22.68 -17.25
CA SER A 129 2.42 -22.92 -16.66
C SER A 129 3.35 -21.69 -16.58
N ARG A 130 2.89 -20.52 -17.05
CA ARG A 130 3.71 -19.30 -17.20
C ARG A 130 3.14 -18.08 -16.45
N ASN A 131 2.80 -18.22 -15.18
CA ASN A 131 2.46 -17.06 -14.37
C ASN A 131 3.72 -16.21 -14.07
N TYR A 132 3.99 -15.23 -14.94
CA TYR A 132 5.14 -14.31 -14.87
C TYR A 132 5.22 -13.60 -13.52
N ILE A 133 4.07 -13.14 -13.01
CA ILE A 133 3.98 -12.43 -11.74
C ILE A 133 4.32 -13.36 -10.57
N ASP A 134 3.78 -14.58 -10.55
CA ASP A 134 4.06 -15.55 -9.48
C ASP A 134 5.54 -15.93 -9.42
N LYS A 135 6.19 -16.09 -10.58
CA LYS A 135 7.62 -16.39 -10.66
C LYS A 135 8.45 -15.25 -10.10
N LEU A 136 8.16 -14.01 -10.51
CA LEU A 136 8.81 -12.83 -9.95
C LEU A 136 8.59 -12.73 -8.44
N LEU A 137 7.36 -12.94 -7.97
CA LEU A 137 7.05 -12.90 -6.55
C LEU A 137 7.79 -14.01 -5.77
N ALA A 138 7.96 -15.20 -6.33
CA ALA A 138 8.71 -16.28 -5.72
C ALA A 138 10.19 -15.90 -5.53
N TYR A 139 10.85 -15.34 -6.55
CA TYR A 139 12.22 -14.84 -6.41
C TYR A 139 12.33 -13.68 -5.42
N TYR A 140 11.39 -12.74 -5.48
CA TYR A 140 11.36 -11.58 -4.58
C TYR A 140 11.26 -12.03 -3.11
N LYS A 141 10.42 -13.02 -2.81
CA LYS A 141 10.27 -13.58 -1.46
C LYS A 141 11.54 -14.24 -0.92
N VAL A 142 12.42 -14.76 -1.78
CA VAL A 142 13.70 -15.34 -1.35
C VAL A 142 14.71 -14.23 -1.04
N ILE A 143 14.71 -13.16 -1.83
CA ILE A 143 15.64 -12.02 -1.67
C ILE A 143 15.24 -11.13 -0.49
N ALA A 144 13.94 -10.98 -0.22
CA ALA A 144 13.42 -10.12 0.84
C ALA A 144 13.38 -10.78 2.24
N ARG A 145 13.88 -12.02 2.37
CA ARG A 145 14.08 -12.70 3.67
C ARG A 145 15.35 -12.19 4.33
#